data_AF-A0A7R9TIX1-F1
#
_entry.id   AF-A0A7R9TIX1-F1
#
_cell.length_a   1.000
_cell.length_b   1.000
_cell.length_c   1.000
_cell.angle_alpha   90.00
_cell.angle_beta   90.00
_cell.angle_gamma   90.00
#
_symmetry.space_group_name_H-M   'P 1'
#
loop_
_entity.id
_entity.type
_entity.pdbx_description
1 polymer ?
#
loop_
_entity_poly.entity_id
_entity_poly.type
_entity_poly.pdbx_seq_one_letter_code
_entity_poly.pdbx_strand_id
1 'polypeptide(L)'
;AEDAFQAIPWEEAGGAQSVFEAGFAATEAEWAAGAGDEGNALWNSVAALRDEVNKLMESARGEKVIGASLEARVCLHATDAAGAARLAAACAEEGEGNGVDELRYALLVSGVEMCADADAVRAECPAFVAEAEVDGLGVVTLGVTNAHGCKCERCWTYSTTVGQSERHPTLCSRCEPVVPEDLVYVPIAELEAASA
;
A
#
# COMPACT_ATOMS: atom_id res chain seq x y z
N ALA A 1 23.92 -9.61 17.71
CA ALA A 1 24.66 -8.88 16.67
C ALA A 1 25.37 -9.87 15.77
N GLU A 2 26.30 -10.67 16.30
CA GLU A 2 27.01 -11.71 15.55
C GLU A 2 26.06 -12.71 14.87
N ASP A 3 25.09 -13.29 15.58
CA ASP A 3 24.15 -14.26 14.98
C ASP A 3 23.34 -13.69 13.81
N ALA A 4 22.98 -12.40 13.87
CA ALA A 4 22.27 -11.72 12.78
C ALA A 4 23.21 -11.45 11.60
N PHE A 5 24.45 -11.06 11.88
CA PHE A 5 25.48 -10.81 10.87
C PHE A 5 25.83 -12.08 10.09
N GLN A 6 25.95 -13.23 10.76
CA GLN A 6 26.20 -14.53 10.13
C GLN A 6 25.06 -15.01 9.22
N ALA A 7 23.86 -14.43 9.36
CA ALA A 7 22.71 -14.72 8.52
C ALA A 7 22.61 -13.81 7.29
N ILE A 8 23.47 -12.79 7.16
CA ILE A 8 23.53 -11.91 6.00
C ILE A 8 24.22 -12.68 4.85
N PRO A 9 23.68 -12.66 3.61
CA PRO A 9 24.37 -13.22 2.46
C PRO A 9 25.77 -12.62 2.30
N TRP A 10 26.78 -13.47 2.43
CA TRP A 10 28.19 -13.11 2.66
C TRP A 10 28.85 -12.20 1.63
N GLU A 11 28.34 -12.15 0.39
CA GLU A 11 28.88 -11.28 -0.68
C GLU A 11 28.70 -9.78 -0.37
N GLU A 12 27.78 -9.43 0.55
CA GLU A 12 27.42 -8.05 0.89
C GLU A 12 28.08 -7.54 2.19
N ALA A 13 28.71 -8.41 2.98
CA ALA A 13 29.30 -8.08 4.28
C ALA A 13 30.72 -7.49 4.20
N GLY A 14 31.13 -7.01 3.01
CA GLY A 14 32.47 -6.45 2.79
C GLY A 14 33.63 -7.42 3.05
N GLY A 15 33.34 -8.73 3.13
CA GLY A 15 34.30 -9.80 3.40
C GLY A 15 34.70 -10.00 4.87
N ALA A 16 34.10 -9.30 5.83
CA ALA A 16 34.45 -9.40 7.26
C ALA A 16 33.82 -10.63 7.92
N GLN A 17 34.60 -11.49 8.60
CA GLN A 17 34.12 -12.79 9.12
C GLN A 17 33.22 -12.69 10.36
N SER A 18 33.23 -11.54 11.03
CA SER A 18 32.43 -11.23 12.21
C SER A 18 32.02 -9.76 12.18
N VAL A 19 30.89 -9.44 12.81
CA VAL A 19 30.43 -8.04 12.96
C VAL A 19 31.46 -7.20 13.72
N PHE A 20 32.27 -7.82 14.57
CA PHE A 20 33.33 -7.14 15.33
C PHE A 20 34.54 -6.75 14.47
N GLU A 21 34.67 -7.33 13.27
CA GLU A 21 35.71 -7.02 12.29
C GLU A 21 35.22 -6.03 11.21
N ALA A 22 33.90 -5.95 11.01
CA ALA A 22 33.28 -5.15 9.95
C ALA A 22 33.45 -3.63 10.13
N GLY A 23 33.68 -3.16 11.36
CA GLY A 23 33.75 -1.73 11.67
C GLY A 23 32.41 -1.02 11.51
N PHE A 24 32.41 0.31 11.55
CA PHE A 24 31.22 1.10 11.26
C PHE A 24 31.11 1.34 9.76
N ALA A 25 29.91 1.15 9.20
CA ALA A 25 29.62 1.51 7.82
C ALA A 25 29.86 3.01 7.61
N ALA A 26 30.55 3.35 6.52
CA ALA A 26 30.63 4.73 6.06
C ALA A 26 29.29 5.12 5.45
N THR A 27 28.75 6.28 5.85
CA THR A 27 27.57 6.84 5.19
C THR A 27 28.02 7.65 4.00
N GLU A 28 27.58 7.25 2.81
CA GLU A 28 27.78 8.03 1.59
C GLU A 28 27.09 9.39 1.71
N ALA A 29 27.75 10.46 1.22
CA ALA A 29 27.29 11.84 1.43
C ALA A 29 25.90 12.11 0.85
N GLU A 30 25.51 11.38 -0.20
CA GLU A 30 24.19 11.45 -0.82
C GLU A 30 23.06 11.00 0.12
N TRP A 31 23.31 10.06 1.03
CA TRP A 31 22.31 9.54 1.98
C TRP A 31 22.16 10.45 3.20
N ALA A 32 23.20 11.23 3.52
CA ALA A 32 23.19 12.14 4.67
C ALA A 32 22.16 13.28 4.53
N ALA A 33 21.76 13.62 3.29
CA ALA A 33 20.76 14.63 3.00
C ALA A 33 19.31 14.10 3.06
N GLY A 34 19.11 12.78 3.23
CA GLY A 34 17.79 12.15 3.20
C GLY A 34 17.08 12.34 1.85
N ALA A 35 15.75 12.43 1.86
CA ALA A 35 14.95 12.70 0.65
C ALA A 35 14.91 14.19 0.25
N GLY A 36 15.75 15.03 0.85
CA GLY A 36 15.66 16.49 0.77
C GLY A 36 14.46 17.06 1.55
N ASP A 37 14.41 18.38 1.71
CA ASP A 37 13.38 19.04 2.53
C ASP A 37 11.96 18.79 2.00
N GLU A 38 11.76 18.85 0.68
CA GLU A 38 10.46 18.60 0.05
C GLU A 38 10.02 17.13 0.17
N GLY A 39 10.94 16.19 -0.02
CA GLY A 39 10.67 14.76 0.13
C GLY A 39 10.36 14.39 1.58
N ASN A 40 11.13 14.93 2.53
CA ASN A 40 10.87 14.74 3.97
C ASN A 40 9.51 15.34 4.36
N ALA A 41 9.17 16.54 3.88
CA ALA A 41 7.88 17.16 4.15
C ALA A 41 6.70 16.33 3.60
N LEU A 42 6.84 15.79 2.38
CA LEU A 42 5.84 14.90 1.79
C LEU A 42 5.65 13.64 2.64
N TRP A 43 6.73 12.94 2.98
CA TRP A 43 6.64 11.70 3.76
C TRP A 43 6.13 11.92 5.19
N ASN A 44 6.44 13.06 5.81
CA ASN A 44 5.83 13.45 7.09
C ASN A 44 4.32 13.64 6.95
N SER A 45 3.86 14.27 5.86
CA SER A 45 2.44 14.44 5.57
C SER A 45 1.74 13.10 5.34
N VAL A 46 2.38 12.18 4.59
CA VAL A 46 1.89 10.82 4.34
C VAL A 46 1.82 10.00 5.62
N ALA A 47 2.82 10.10 6.51
CA ALA A 47 2.82 9.42 7.79
C ALA A 47 1.68 9.92 8.70
N ALA A 48 1.49 11.23 8.79
CA ALA A 48 0.38 11.82 9.55
C ALA A 48 -0.99 11.44 8.98
N LEU A 49 -1.14 11.47 7.64
CA LEU A 49 -2.33 10.99 6.94
C LEU A 49 -2.61 9.53 7.26
N ARG A 50 -1.59 8.68 7.24
CA ARG A 50 -1.70 7.25 7.57
C ARG A 50 -2.21 7.03 8.99
N ASP A 51 -1.78 7.83 9.96
CA ASP A 51 -2.28 7.74 11.32
C ASP A 51 -3.78 8.04 11.40
N GLU A 52 -4.27 9.06 10.70
CA GLU A 52 -5.70 9.38 10.65
C GLU A 52 -6.52 8.31 9.92
N VAL A 53 -5.99 7.78 8.80
CA VAL A 53 -6.61 6.65 8.08
C VAL A 53 -6.70 5.41 8.97
N ASN A 54 -5.63 5.10 9.72
CA ASN A 54 -5.63 3.96 10.65
C ASN A 54 -6.69 4.11 11.75
N LYS A 55 -6.82 5.30 12.36
CA LYS A 55 -7.86 5.56 13.36
C LYS A 55 -9.27 5.32 12.81
N LEU A 56 -9.53 5.78 11.58
CA LEU A 56 -10.82 5.59 10.92
C LEU A 56 -11.06 4.11 10.56
N MET A 57 -10.04 3.41 10.06
CA MET A 57 -10.11 1.97 9.78
C MET A 57 -10.36 1.13 11.04
N GLU A 58 -9.76 1.48 12.18
CA GLU A 58 -10.04 0.79 13.45
C GLU A 58 -11.50 0.94 13.86
N SER A 59 -12.10 2.10 13.62
CA SER A 59 -13.55 2.30 13.85
C SER A 59 -14.39 1.41 12.92
N ALA A 60 -14.02 1.34 11.64
CA ALA A 60 -14.68 0.47 10.67
C ALA A 60 -14.53 -1.03 10.99
N ARG A 61 -13.41 -1.45 11.59
CA ARG A 61 -13.20 -2.81 12.11
C ARG A 61 -14.10 -3.11 13.30
N GLY A 62 -14.24 -2.17 14.22
CA GLY A 62 -15.13 -2.29 15.37
C GLY A 62 -16.57 -2.59 14.97
N GLU A 63 -17.03 -1.95 13.89
CA GLU A 63 -18.36 -2.13 13.29
C GLU A 63 -18.41 -3.23 12.21
N LYS A 64 -17.33 -4.01 12.02
CA LYS A 64 -17.22 -5.15 11.10
C LYS A 64 -17.49 -4.84 9.63
N VAL A 65 -17.25 -3.59 9.22
CA VAL A 65 -17.34 -3.20 7.80
C VAL A 65 -16.16 -3.73 7.02
N ILE A 66 -14.97 -3.67 7.62
CA ILE A 66 -13.75 -4.31 7.12
C ILE A 66 -13.16 -5.23 8.19
N GLY A 67 -12.49 -6.30 7.76
CA GLY A 67 -11.60 -7.11 8.59
C GLY A 67 -10.15 -6.65 8.44
N ALA A 68 -9.49 -7.10 7.38
CA ALA A 68 -8.11 -6.70 7.06
C ALA A 68 -8.04 -5.30 6.42
N SER A 69 -6.90 -4.60 6.53
CA SER A 69 -6.72 -3.28 5.87
C SER A 69 -6.91 -3.36 4.35
N LEU A 70 -6.49 -4.47 3.73
CA LEU A 70 -6.64 -4.70 2.30
C LEU A 70 -8.11 -4.90 1.88
N GLU A 71 -9.07 -5.01 2.78
CA GLU A 71 -10.49 -4.98 2.41
C GLU A 71 -11.00 -3.55 2.21
N ALA A 72 -10.23 -2.53 2.57
CA ALA A 72 -10.64 -1.13 2.54
C ALA A 72 -10.28 -0.42 1.23
N ARG A 73 -11.15 0.52 0.84
CA ARG A 73 -10.87 1.67 -0.03
C ARG A 73 -10.94 2.94 0.81
N VAL A 74 -9.98 3.84 0.60
CA VAL A 74 -9.94 5.17 1.24
C VAL A 74 -10.33 6.23 0.21
N CYS A 75 -11.37 7.00 0.50
CA CYS A 75 -11.70 8.21 -0.26
C CYS A 75 -11.15 9.40 0.52
N LEU A 76 -10.44 10.33 -0.14
CA LEU A 76 -9.88 11.49 0.54
C LEU A 76 -10.01 12.78 -0.25
N HIS A 77 -10.15 13.88 0.47
CA HIS A 77 -10.05 15.23 -0.05
C HIS A 77 -9.19 16.06 0.90
N ALA A 78 -8.23 16.81 0.36
CA ALA A 78 -7.35 17.70 1.12
C ALA A 78 -7.52 19.15 0.64
N THR A 79 -7.67 20.10 1.56
CA THR A 79 -7.91 21.51 1.20
C THR A 79 -6.66 22.23 0.69
N ASP A 80 -5.46 21.78 1.06
CA ASP A 80 -4.23 22.34 0.50
C ASP A 80 -4.02 21.79 -0.92
N ALA A 81 -4.11 22.68 -1.92
CA ALA A 81 -4.04 22.29 -3.32
C ALA A 81 -2.68 21.69 -3.73
N ALA A 82 -1.58 22.14 -3.13
CA ALA A 82 -0.24 21.63 -3.45
C ALA A 82 -0.01 20.25 -2.82
N GLY A 83 -0.46 20.04 -1.59
CA GLY A 83 -0.52 18.76 -0.91
C GLY A 83 -1.40 17.75 -1.66
N ALA A 84 -2.63 18.15 -2.02
CA ALA A 84 -3.56 17.33 -2.77
C ALA A 84 -2.98 16.89 -4.13
N ALA A 85 -2.35 17.82 -4.86
CA ALA A 85 -1.69 17.50 -6.13
C ALA A 85 -0.52 16.51 -5.96
N ARG A 86 0.27 16.65 -4.89
CA ARG A 86 1.36 15.71 -4.58
C ARG A 86 0.84 14.31 -4.23
N LEU A 87 -0.23 14.21 -3.44
CA LEU A 87 -0.87 12.92 -3.15
C LEU A 87 -1.49 12.29 -4.40
N ALA A 88 -2.18 13.08 -5.22
CA ALA A 88 -2.75 12.60 -6.48
C ALA A 88 -1.66 12.07 -7.44
N ALA A 89 -0.50 12.72 -7.49
CA ALA A 89 0.64 12.23 -8.26
C ALA A 89 1.18 10.90 -7.70
N ALA A 90 1.14 10.69 -6.38
CA ALA A 90 1.52 9.43 -5.74
C ALA A 90 0.48 8.30 -5.94
N CYS A 91 -0.77 8.62 -6.31
CA CYS A 91 -1.81 7.65 -6.68
C CYS A 91 -1.75 7.19 -8.15
N ALA A 92 -0.99 7.87 -9.00
CA ALA A 92 -1.02 7.61 -10.43
C ALA A 92 -0.38 6.25 -10.75
N GLU A 93 -1.15 5.33 -11.34
CA GLU A 93 -0.63 4.04 -11.82
C GLU A 93 0.26 4.19 -13.08
N GLU A 94 0.22 5.35 -13.74
CA GLU A 94 0.98 5.66 -14.96
C GLU A 94 1.97 6.83 -14.73
N GLY A 95 3.26 6.61 -15.03
CA GLY A 95 4.33 7.60 -14.89
C GLY A 95 5.73 7.01 -15.02
N GLU A 96 6.79 7.80 -14.77
CA GLU A 96 8.21 7.38 -14.84
C GLU A 96 8.62 6.37 -13.73
N GLY A 97 7.66 5.91 -12.90
CA GLY A 97 7.88 4.93 -11.83
C GLY A 97 7.68 3.48 -12.25
N ASN A 98 7.76 2.56 -11.30
CA ASN A 98 7.55 1.12 -11.49
C ASN A 98 6.06 0.70 -11.61
N GLY A 99 5.14 1.65 -11.86
CA GLY A 99 3.70 1.39 -12.00
C GLY A 99 2.99 1.00 -10.70
N VAL A 100 3.52 1.43 -9.56
CA VAL A 100 2.99 1.16 -8.22
C VAL A 100 2.27 2.42 -7.74
N ASP A 101 0.98 2.29 -7.40
CA ASP A 101 0.23 3.31 -6.66
C ASP A 101 0.81 3.41 -5.24
N GLU A 102 1.79 4.31 -5.09
CA GLU A 102 2.57 4.49 -3.86
C GLU A 102 1.68 4.81 -2.66
N LEU A 103 0.58 5.54 -2.87
CA LEU A 103 -0.28 5.95 -1.77
C LEU A 103 -1.10 4.78 -1.20
N ARG A 104 -1.67 3.89 -2.03
CA ARG A 104 -2.38 2.72 -1.46
C ARG A 104 -1.45 1.79 -0.70
N TYR A 105 -0.20 1.61 -1.13
CA TYR A 105 0.78 0.82 -0.39
C TYR A 105 1.25 1.53 0.87
N ALA A 106 1.46 2.84 0.80
CA ALA A 106 1.77 3.67 1.96
C ALA A 106 0.61 3.70 2.98
N LEU A 107 -0.62 3.40 2.60
CA LEU A 107 -1.77 3.26 3.49
C LEU A 107 -2.13 1.80 3.82
N LEU A 108 -1.53 0.83 3.13
CA LEU A 108 -1.86 -0.62 3.20
C LEU A 108 -3.33 -0.94 2.92
N VAL A 109 -3.93 -0.29 1.93
CA VAL A 109 -5.32 -0.50 1.51
C VAL A 109 -5.39 -0.97 0.06
N SER A 110 -6.56 -1.43 -0.39
CA SER A 110 -6.71 -1.92 -1.76
C SER A 110 -7.02 -0.84 -2.79
N GLY A 111 -7.48 0.34 -2.35
CA GLY A 111 -7.70 1.46 -3.24
C GLY A 111 -7.68 2.79 -2.50
N VAL A 112 -7.24 3.81 -3.21
CA VAL A 112 -7.26 5.20 -2.75
C VAL A 112 -7.90 6.05 -3.84
N GLU A 113 -8.82 6.93 -3.46
CA GLU A 113 -9.54 7.80 -4.37
C GLU A 113 -9.45 9.25 -3.92
N MET A 114 -8.93 10.11 -4.80
CA MET A 114 -8.90 11.56 -4.59
C MET A 114 -10.24 12.17 -5.00
N CYS A 115 -11.03 12.60 -4.03
CA CYS A 115 -12.32 13.22 -4.25
C CYS A 115 -12.19 14.74 -4.47
N ALA A 116 -13.11 15.28 -5.27
CA ALA A 116 -13.13 16.70 -5.63
C ALA A 116 -13.36 17.63 -4.43
N ASP A 117 -14.19 17.20 -3.48
CA ASP A 117 -14.52 17.93 -2.25
C ASP A 117 -14.95 16.97 -1.12
N ALA A 118 -15.19 17.53 0.06
CA ALA A 118 -15.60 16.79 1.25
C ALA A 118 -16.97 16.10 1.08
N ASP A 119 -17.87 16.65 0.28
CA ASP A 119 -19.21 16.08 0.06
C ASP A 119 -19.15 14.86 -0.86
N ALA A 120 -18.25 14.86 -1.84
CA ALA A 120 -17.92 13.69 -2.64
C ALA A 120 -17.36 12.56 -1.78
N VAL A 121 -16.48 12.85 -0.80
CA VAL A 121 -16.00 11.83 0.15
C VAL A 121 -17.17 11.22 0.93
N ARG A 122 -18.09 12.05 1.45
CA ARG A 122 -19.27 11.58 2.20
C ARG A 122 -20.25 10.78 1.34
N ALA A 123 -20.38 11.11 0.06
CA ALA A 123 -21.23 10.39 -0.87
C ALA A 123 -20.69 8.97 -1.15
N GLU A 124 -19.38 8.84 -1.35
CA GLU A 124 -18.72 7.54 -1.57
C GLU A 124 -18.58 6.70 -0.29
N CYS A 125 -18.45 7.36 0.87
CA CYS A 125 -18.25 6.73 2.17
C CYS A 125 -19.28 7.24 3.20
N PRO A 126 -20.53 6.76 3.21
CA PRO A 126 -21.57 7.33 4.06
C PRO A 126 -21.44 6.98 5.56
N ALA A 127 -20.67 5.93 5.91
CA ALA A 127 -20.66 5.37 7.26
C ALA A 127 -19.45 5.81 8.11
N PHE A 128 -18.25 5.83 7.52
CA PHE A 128 -17.01 6.14 8.23
C PHE A 128 -16.34 7.31 7.55
N VAL A 129 -16.60 8.52 8.07
CA VAL A 129 -15.98 9.77 7.63
C VAL A 129 -15.37 10.48 8.82
N ALA A 130 -14.18 11.04 8.63
CA ALA A 130 -13.54 11.91 9.60
C ALA A 130 -12.95 13.13 8.90
N GLU A 131 -12.76 14.19 9.67
CA GLU A 131 -11.96 15.35 9.28
C GLU A 131 -10.80 15.51 10.25
N ALA A 132 -9.63 15.81 9.72
CA ALA A 132 -8.43 16.07 10.50
C ALA A 132 -7.59 17.16 9.85
N GLU A 133 -6.87 17.93 10.66
CA GLU A 133 -5.86 18.87 10.16
C GLU A 133 -4.52 18.14 10.05
N VAL A 134 -3.95 18.11 8.85
CA VAL A 134 -2.68 17.44 8.56
C VAL A 134 -1.72 18.46 7.96
N ASP A 135 -0.54 18.57 8.56
CA ASP A 135 0.49 19.48 8.07
C ASP A 135 0.84 19.16 6.61
N GLY A 136 1.00 20.21 5.80
CA GLY A 136 1.23 20.08 4.36
C GLY A 136 0.03 19.64 3.50
N LEU A 137 -1.12 19.30 4.11
CA LEU A 137 -2.37 18.91 3.41
C LEU A 137 -3.59 19.78 3.80
N GLY A 138 -3.50 20.55 4.89
CA GLY A 138 -4.61 21.35 5.41
C GLY A 138 -5.67 20.48 6.09
N VAL A 139 -6.94 20.86 5.97
CA VAL A 139 -8.05 20.00 6.42
C VAL A 139 -8.22 18.87 5.42
N VAL A 140 -8.16 17.64 5.92
CA VAL A 140 -8.36 16.42 5.15
C VAL A 140 -9.67 15.79 5.58
N THR A 141 -10.57 15.57 4.62
CA THR A 141 -11.76 14.73 4.78
C THR A 141 -11.41 13.32 4.32
N LEU A 142 -11.60 12.33 5.20
CA LEU A 142 -11.28 10.93 4.97
C LEU A 142 -12.55 10.10 5.04
N GLY A 143 -12.72 9.18 4.10
CA GLY A 143 -13.78 8.18 4.07
C GLY A 143 -13.19 6.78 3.96
N VAL A 144 -13.75 5.81 4.69
CA VAL A 144 -13.39 4.40 4.59
C VAL A 144 -14.62 3.57 4.22
N THR A 145 -14.46 2.70 3.23
CA THR A 145 -15.48 1.73 2.79
C THR A 145 -14.81 0.47 2.26
N ASN A 146 -15.57 -0.57 1.90
CA ASN A 146 -15.02 -1.78 1.29
C ASN A 146 -14.45 -1.48 -0.10
N ALA A 147 -13.33 -2.10 -0.42
CA ALA A 147 -12.73 -2.02 -1.74
C ALA A 147 -13.57 -2.73 -2.80
N HIS A 148 -13.48 -2.22 -4.03
CA HIS A 148 -14.20 -2.77 -5.18
C HIS A 148 -13.56 -4.06 -5.70
N GLY A 149 -14.39 -4.88 -6.35
CA GLY A 149 -13.95 -6.12 -6.99
C GLY A 149 -13.81 -7.28 -6.00
N CYS A 150 -12.89 -8.20 -6.32
CA CYS A 150 -12.71 -9.43 -5.56
C CYS A 150 -11.28 -9.51 -5.01
N LYS A 151 -11.11 -10.27 -3.93
CA LYS A 151 -9.81 -10.56 -3.33
C LYS A 151 -8.93 -11.36 -4.30
N CYS A 152 -7.72 -10.86 -4.57
CA CYS A 152 -6.67 -11.61 -5.25
C CYS A 152 -6.04 -12.64 -4.29
N GLU A 153 -6.00 -13.91 -4.66
CA GLU A 153 -5.49 -14.96 -3.75
C GLU A 153 -3.98 -14.91 -3.50
N ARG A 154 -3.21 -14.20 -4.35
CA ARG A 154 -1.75 -14.07 -4.16
C ARG A 154 -1.35 -12.86 -3.33
N CYS A 155 -1.86 -11.66 -3.65
CA CYS A 155 -1.48 -10.43 -2.95
C CYS A 155 -2.49 -9.97 -1.91
N TRP A 156 -3.66 -10.60 -1.85
CA TRP A 156 -4.78 -10.29 -0.95
C TRP A 156 -5.40 -8.89 -1.11
N THR A 157 -4.94 -8.12 -2.09
CA THR A 157 -5.58 -6.87 -2.54
C THR A 157 -6.90 -7.18 -3.24
N TYR A 158 -7.91 -6.37 -3.02
CA TYR A 158 -9.16 -6.38 -3.76
C TYR A 158 -8.99 -5.61 -5.07
N SER A 159 -9.37 -6.23 -6.18
CA SER A 159 -9.24 -5.62 -7.50
C SER A 159 -10.40 -6.02 -8.39
N THR A 160 -10.85 -5.09 -9.23
CA THR A 160 -11.84 -5.32 -10.28
C THR A 160 -11.30 -6.13 -11.46
N THR A 161 -9.98 -6.38 -11.48
CA THR A 161 -9.31 -7.20 -12.50
C THR A 161 -9.31 -8.69 -12.19
N VAL A 162 -9.61 -9.07 -10.94
CA VAL A 162 -9.78 -10.48 -10.57
C VAL A 162 -10.95 -11.07 -11.37
N GLY A 163 -10.72 -12.22 -11.99
CA GLY A 163 -11.68 -12.90 -12.88
C GLY A 163 -11.52 -12.59 -14.36
N GLN A 164 -10.66 -11.63 -14.74
CA GLN A 164 -10.43 -11.27 -16.15
C GLN A 164 -9.42 -12.18 -16.85
N SER A 165 -8.48 -12.79 -16.11
CA SER A 165 -7.54 -13.76 -16.65
C SER A 165 -8.23 -15.11 -16.83
N GLU A 166 -8.20 -15.65 -18.06
CA GLU A 166 -8.63 -17.03 -18.32
C GLU A 166 -7.70 -18.05 -17.65
N ARG A 167 -6.42 -17.70 -17.49
CA ARG A 167 -5.38 -18.58 -16.95
C ARG A 167 -5.41 -18.64 -15.43
N HIS A 168 -5.57 -17.49 -14.80
CA HIS A 168 -5.58 -17.34 -13.35
C HIS A 168 -6.77 -16.49 -12.88
N PRO A 169 -8.00 -17.03 -12.92
CA PRO A 169 -9.22 -16.28 -12.63
C PRO A 169 -9.26 -15.69 -11.21
N THR A 170 -8.48 -16.21 -10.27
CA THR A 170 -8.41 -15.75 -8.88
C THR A 170 -7.34 -14.68 -8.63
N LEU A 171 -6.59 -14.27 -9.66
CA LEU A 171 -5.50 -13.31 -9.57
C LEU A 171 -5.85 -11.98 -10.25
N CYS A 172 -5.28 -10.89 -9.72
CA CYS A 172 -5.37 -9.58 -10.36
C CYS A 172 -4.31 -9.42 -11.47
N SER A 173 -4.48 -8.41 -12.33
CA SER A 173 -3.59 -8.13 -13.46
C SER A 173 -2.13 -7.90 -13.06
N ARG A 174 -1.86 -7.33 -11.87
CA ARG A 174 -0.50 -7.22 -11.32
C ARG A 174 0.10 -8.58 -10.99
N CYS A 175 -0.73 -9.51 -10.54
CA CYS A 175 -0.27 -10.81 -10.10
C CYS A 175 -0.06 -11.77 -11.26
N GLU A 176 -0.99 -11.83 -12.21
CA GLU A 176 -0.91 -12.74 -13.35
C GLU A 176 0.50 -12.91 -13.96
N PRO A 177 1.24 -11.85 -14.39
CA PRO A 177 2.52 -12.02 -15.08
C PRO A 177 3.68 -12.52 -14.20
N VAL A 178 3.52 -12.51 -12.88
CA VAL A 178 4.56 -12.99 -11.94
C VAL A 178 4.41 -14.48 -11.65
N VAL A 179 3.26 -15.09 -11.94
CA VAL A 179 3.08 -16.54 -11.78
C VAL A 179 3.63 -17.26 -13.02
N PRO A 180 4.57 -18.21 -12.84
CA PRO A 180 5.14 -18.97 -13.95
C PRO A 180 4.07 -19.70 -14.76
N GLU A 181 4.37 -19.88 -16.05
CA GLU A 181 3.42 -20.41 -17.00
C GLU A 181 2.97 -21.86 -16.73
N ASP A 182 3.86 -22.64 -16.18
CA ASP A 182 3.69 -24.06 -15.85
C ASP A 182 2.95 -24.28 -14.52
N LEU A 183 2.73 -23.22 -13.74
CA LEU A 183 2.01 -23.25 -12.48
C LEU A 183 0.50 -23.12 -12.71
N VAL A 184 -0.14 -24.20 -13.14
CA VAL A 184 -1.60 -24.25 -13.30
C VAL A 184 -2.27 -24.33 -11.93
N TYR A 185 -3.05 -23.31 -11.58
CA TYR A 185 -3.90 -23.34 -10.39
C TYR A 185 -5.07 -24.30 -10.64
N VAL A 186 -5.07 -25.43 -9.93
CA VAL A 186 -6.24 -26.31 -9.85
C VAL A 186 -7.01 -25.92 -8.59
N PRO A 187 -8.26 -25.44 -8.70
CA PRO A 187 -9.09 -25.13 -7.54
C PRO A 187 -9.13 -26.31 -6.56
N ILE A 188 -9.09 -26.04 -5.25
CA ILE A 188 -9.10 -27.10 -4.22
C ILE A 188 -10.32 -28.00 -4.38
N ALA A 189 -11.48 -27.43 -4.70
CA ALA A 189 -12.70 -28.21 -4.95
C ALA A 189 -12.57 -29.22 -6.11
N GLU A 190 -11.77 -28.90 -7.13
CA GLU A 190 -11.49 -29.82 -8.24
C GLU A 190 -10.49 -30.91 -7.86
N LEU A 191 -9.49 -30.59 -7.02
CA LEU A 191 -8.56 -31.58 -6.44
C LEU A 191 -9.28 -32.56 -5.51
N GLU A 192 -10.24 -32.07 -4.72
CA GLU A 192 -11.09 -32.87 -3.84
C GLU A 192 -12.05 -33.75 -4.65
N ALA A 193 -12.60 -33.25 -5.76
CA ALA A 193 -13.45 -34.04 -6.64
C ALA A 193 -12.67 -35.11 -7.44
N ALA A 194 -11.43 -34.84 -7.82
CA ALA A 194 -10.58 -35.77 -8.56
C ALA A 194 -9.97 -36.89 -7.69
N SER A 195 -10.04 -36.75 -6.36
CA SER A 195 -9.54 -37.73 -5.38
C SER A 195 -10.63 -38.61 -4.76
N ALA A 196 -11.89 -38.44 -5.17
CA ALA A 196 -13.06 -39.23 -4.78
C ALA A 196 -13.45 -40.27 -5.85
#